data_AF-A0AAD6SQU6-F1
#
_entry.id   AF-A0AAD6SQU6-F1
#
_cell.length_a   1.000
_cell.length_b   1.000
_cell.length_c   1.000
_cell.angle_alpha   90.00
_cell.angle_beta   90.00
_cell.angle_gamma   90.00
#
_symmetry.space_group_name_H-M   'P 1'
#
loop_
_entity.id
_entity.type
_entity.pdbx_description
1 polymer ?
#
loop_
_entity_poly.entity_id
_entity_poly.type
_entity_poly.pdbx_seq_one_letter_code
_entity_poly.pdbx_strand_id
1 'polypeptide(L)'
;MRKITPAKPGWADWPTHDQLLKLSKNADGLFHYAGTALQWIKKQVKERGLACQKEVFEQVSQLGIGNLEELYKLILTSLGDIDGLAESVLRHQEGFRQVIGTILVLQEGLALCEIIALLGDIPPDTFDVTNFLEQFLSVLTPGMITSFEEATPQMHKSFRDYIISDHAPAEFHIFPGHAHFLAAKSCLEVVVNAGSQPNIALEYSVRHWYKHLEEAVKAGETCDDERMWNLLGGMVQEAVVNVWAKDDLERLFVGLATAGWALLKQVTDKERMESVSSILTETKVRGGRP
;
A
#
# COMPACT_ATOMS: atom_id res chain seq x y z
N MET A 1 3.45 19.06 44.18
CA MET A 1 3.33 19.20 42.71
C MET A 1 2.09 18.45 42.24
N ARG A 2 1.02 19.15 41.83
CA ARG A 2 -0.12 18.50 41.17
C ARG A 2 0.33 18.06 39.78
N LYS A 3 0.25 16.77 39.48
CA LYS A 3 0.38 16.26 38.11
C LYS A 3 -0.77 16.88 37.30
N ILE A 4 -0.43 17.81 36.40
CA ILE A 4 -1.37 18.31 35.40
C ILE A 4 -1.43 17.23 34.35
N THR A 5 -2.45 16.38 34.41
CA THR A 5 -2.83 15.54 33.29
C THR A 5 -3.33 16.50 32.19
N PRO A 6 -2.76 16.51 30.98
CA PRO A 6 -3.31 17.32 29.91
C PRO A 6 -4.76 16.89 29.68
N ALA A 7 -5.69 17.83 29.84
CA ALA A 7 -7.10 17.58 29.57
C ALA A 7 -7.23 17.04 28.15
N LYS A 8 -7.96 15.94 27.98
CA LYS A 8 -8.36 15.47 26.64
C LYS A 8 -8.98 16.67 25.91
N PRO A 9 -8.60 16.95 24.64
CA PRO A 9 -9.13 18.09 23.91
C PRO A 9 -10.65 17.97 23.88
N GLY A 10 -11.34 18.91 24.53
CA GLY A 10 -12.77 18.91 24.68
C GLY A 10 -13.43 19.24 23.35
N TRP A 11 -13.76 18.22 22.56
CA TRP A 11 -14.67 18.30 21.42
C TRP A 11 -16.08 18.81 21.78
N ALA A 12 -16.33 19.08 23.07
CA ALA A 12 -17.59 19.59 23.59
C ALA A 12 -17.83 21.06 23.21
N ASP A 13 -16.77 21.89 23.19
CA ASP A 13 -16.88 23.34 22.96
C ASP A 13 -16.34 23.76 21.58
N TRP A 14 -15.71 22.84 20.85
CA TRP A 14 -15.11 23.07 19.55
C TRP A 14 -15.23 21.82 18.66
N PRO A 15 -15.61 21.93 17.37
CA PRO A 15 -15.84 23.16 16.60
C PRO A 15 -17.10 23.92 17.03
N THR A 16 -17.12 25.24 16.81
CA THR A 16 -18.31 26.06 17.09
C THR A 16 -19.47 25.71 16.13
N HIS A 17 -20.69 26.10 16.48
CA HIS A 17 -21.85 25.87 15.62
C HIS A 17 -21.66 26.48 14.21
N ASP A 18 -21.14 27.72 14.13
CA ASP A 18 -20.86 28.38 12.85
C ASP A 18 -19.81 27.63 12.02
N GLN A 19 -18.80 27.06 12.68
CA GLN A 19 -17.80 26.22 12.02
C GLN A 19 -18.45 24.94 11.48
N LEU A 20 -19.28 24.26 12.27
CA LEU A 20 -20.01 23.07 11.80
C LEU A 20 -20.93 23.40 10.62
N LEU A 21 -21.63 24.55 10.64
CA LEU A 21 -22.45 25.02 9.51
C LEU A 21 -21.61 25.29 8.26
N LYS A 22 -20.45 25.95 8.39
CA LYS A 22 -19.53 26.20 7.27
C LYS A 22 -19.01 24.90 6.67
N LEU A 23 -18.59 23.95 7.52
CA LEU A 23 -18.12 22.64 7.07
C LEU A 23 -19.24 21.85 6.38
N SER A 24 -20.46 21.87 6.94
CA SER A 24 -21.62 21.21 6.35
C SER A 24 -22.00 21.82 5.00
N LYS A 25 -21.88 23.14 4.85
CA LYS A 25 -22.10 23.82 3.58
C LYS A 25 -21.03 23.43 2.55
N ASN A 26 -19.76 23.40 2.96
CA ASN A 26 -18.67 22.97 2.09
C ASN A 26 -18.79 21.50 1.69
N ALA A 27 -19.37 20.65 2.53
CA ALA A 27 -19.59 19.25 2.18
C ALA A 27 -20.65 19.06 1.08
N ASP A 28 -21.57 20.01 0.88
CA ASP A 28 -22.62 19.96 -0.15
C ASP A 28 -23.39 18.64 -0.22
N GLY A 29 -23.69 18.05 0.94
CA GLY A 29 -24.35 16.75 1.04
C GLY A 29 -23.45 15.52 0.82
N LEU A 30 -22.17 15.71 0.51
CA LEU A 30 -21.17 14.63 0.44
C LEU A 30 -20.75 14.21 1.85
N PHE A 31 -21.42 13.20 2.39
CA PHE A 31 -21.09 12.64 3.72
C PHE A 31 -19.63 12.23 3.85
N HIS A 32 -19.02 11.70 2.78
CA HIS A 32 -17.62 11.33 2.77
C HIS A 32 -16.69 12.55 2.90
N TYR A 33 -16.98 13.67 2.22
CA TYR A 33 -16.24 14.93 2.39
C TYR A 33 -16.27 15.37 3.86
N ALA A 34 -17.47 15.44 4.46
CA ALA A 34 -17.62 15.88 5.85
C ALA A 34 -16.86 14.97 6.82
N GLY A 35 -16.95 13.65 6.63
CA GLY A 35 -16.27 12.66 7.45
C GLY A 35 -14.74 12.78 7.35
N THR A 36 -14.21 12.80 6.13
CA THR A 36 -12.76 12.90 5.86
C THR A 36 -12.19 14.22 6.36
N ALA A 37 -12.87 15.35 6.09
CA ALA A 37 -12.46 16.66 6.58
C ALA A 37 -12.43 16.70 8.10
N LEU A 38 -13.47 16.21 8.76
CA LEU A 38 -13.52 16.18 10.22
C LEU A 38 -12.41 15.31 10.80
N GLN A 39 -12.18 14.11 10.27
CA GLN A 39 -11.10 13.22 10.70
C GLN A 39 -9.72 13.86 10.55
N TRP A 40 -9.45 14.49 9.41
CA TRP A 40 -8.19 15.22 9.18
C TRP A 40 -8.02 16.37 10.18
N ILE A 41 -9.06 17.19 10.37
CA ILE A 41 -9.06 18.26 11.39
C ILE A 41 -8.76 17.69 12.78
N LYS A 42 -9.41 16.58 13.17
CA LYS A 42 -9.20 15.97 14.48
C LYS A 42 -7.74 15.58 14.69
N LYS A 43 -7.16 14.99 13.65
CA LYS A 43 -5.79 14.50 13.65
C LYS A 43 -4.79 15.64 13.76
N GLN A 44 -4.92 16.67 12.93
CA GLN A 44 -4.03 17.84 12.96
C GLN A 44 -4.04 18.55 14.31
N VAL A 45 -5.21 18.68 14.95
CA VAL A 45 -5.33 19.27 16.30
C VAL A 45 -4.72 18.36 17.38
N LYS A 46 -4.82 17.05 17.23
CA LYS A 46 -4.19 16.08 18.15
C LYS A 46 -2.66 16.16 18.06
N GLU A 47 -2.11 16.30 16.86
CA GLU A 47 -0.66 16.30 16.60
C GLU A 47 0.00 17.66 16.88
N ARG A 48 -0.60 18.75 16.40
CA ARG A 48 -0.04 20.12 16.50
C ARG A 48 -0.53 20.89 17.73
N GLY A 49 -1.49 20.33 18.46
CA GLY A 49 -2.10 20.93 19.64
C GLY A 49 -3.19 21.97 19.34
N LEU A 50 -3.87 22.44 20.39
CA LEU A 50 -5.07 23.30 20.28
C LEU A 50 -4.82 24.64 19.56
N ALA A 51 -3.58 25.13 19.54
CA ALA A 51 -3.24 26.40 18.90
C ALA A 51 -3.51 26.40 17.39
N CYS A 52 -3.46 25.24 16.72
CA CYS A 52 -3.68 25.14 15.27
C CYS A 52 -5.17 25.06 14.87
N GLN A 53 -6.10 24.96 15.83
CA GLN A 53 -7.54 24.72 15.56
C GLN A 53 -8.13 25.67 14.51
N LYS A 54 -7.86 26.98 14.65
CA LYS A 54 -8.38 27.99 13.73
C LYS A 54 -7.78 27.85 12.32
N GLU A 55 -6.47 27.63 12.26
CA GLU A 55 -5.73 27.50 11.00
C GLU A 55 -6.18 26.26 10.22
N VAL A 56 -6.18 25.09 10.87
CA VAL A 56 -6.58 23.80 10.29
C VAL A 56 -8.03 23.85 9.79
N PHE A 57 -8.94 24.45 10.57
CA PHE A 57 -10.32 24.61 10.15
C PHE A 57 -10.46 25.54 8.93
N GLU A 58 -9.69 26.63 8.88
CA GLU A 58 -9.73 27.58 7.78
C GLU A 58 -9.14 27.00 6.49
N GLN A 59 -8.10 26.15 6.56
CA GLN A 59 -7.56 25.43 5.40
C GLN A 59 -8.65 24.61 4.70
N VAL A 60 -9.41 23.79 5.46
CA VAL A 60 -10.54 23.01 4.91
C VAL A 60 -11.67 23.91 4.41
N SER A 61 -11.90 25.02 5.09
CA SER A 61 -12.97 25.96 4.74
C SER A 61 -12.74 26.65 3.39
N GLN A 62 -11.50 26.75 2.93
CA GLN A 62 -11.10 27.46 1.72
C GLN A 62 -11.11 26.59 0.46
N LEU A 63 -11.26 25.27 0.58
CA LEU A 63 -11.17 24.32 -0.54
C LEU A 63 -12.33 24.41 -1.56
N GLY A 64 -13.35 25.20 -1.27
CA GLY A 64 -14.56 25.30 -2.09
C GLY A 64 -15.64 24.30 -1.70
N ILE A 65 -16.82 24.44 -2.30
CA ILE A 65 -18.00 23.62 -2.02
C ILE A 65 -17.92 22.32 -2.80
N GLY A 66 -18.07 21.18 -2.11
CA GLY A 66 -18.10 19.84 -2.68
C GLY A 66 -16.76 19.35 -3.25
N ASN A 67 -15.66 20.08 -3.04
CA ASN A 67 -14.41 19.82 -3.74
C ASN A 67 -13.55 18.77 -3.02
N LEU A 68 -13.94 17.51 -3.22
CA LEU A 68 -13.30 16.36 -2.59
C LEU A 68 -11.84 16.16 -3.06
N GLU A 69 -11.53 16.50 -4.31
CA GLU A 69 -10.17 16.41 -4.86
C GLU A 69 -9.22 17.40 -4.17
N GLU A 70 -9.63 18.66 -3.98
CA GLU A 70 -8.83 19.64 -3.22
C GLU A 70 -8.69 19.24 -1.74
N LEU A 71 -9.69 18.57 -1.16
CA LEU A 71 -9.55 17.99 0.19
C LEU A 71 -8.52 16.87 0.22
N TYR A 72 -8.51 15.96 -0.75
CA TYR A 72 -7.47 14.94 -0.83
C TYR A 72 -6.10 15.53 -1.07
N LYS A 73 -5.98 16.50 -1.97
CA LYS A 73 -4.74 17.24 -2.20
C LYS A 73 -4.21 17.86 -0.91
N LEU A 74 -5.06 18.58 -0.16
CA LEU A 74 -4.70 19.15 1.14
C LEU A 74 -4.15 18.09 2.08
N ILE A 75 -4.84 16.95 2.20
CA ILE A 75 -4.43 15.84 3.07
C ILE A 75 -3.05 15.33 2.66
N LEU A 76 -2.86 14.99 1.38
CA LEU A 76 -1.61 14.45 0.86
C LEU A 76 -0.43 15.42 1.07
N THR A 77 -0.60 16.70 0.73
CA THR A 77 0.46 17.70 0.85
C THR A 77 0.76 18.11 2.29
N SER A 78 -0.22 17.97 3.20
CA SER A 78 -0.04 18.31 4.62
C SER A 78 0.87 17.35 5.39
N LEU A 79 1.14 16.16 4.83
CA LEU A 79 1.90 15.10 5.49
C LEU A 79 3.39 15.09 5.12
N GLY A 80 3.75 15.72 4.00
CA GLY A 80 5.14 15.76 3.52
C GLY A 80 6.04 16.75 4.27
N ASP A 81 5.49 17.78 4.90
CA ASP A 81 6.26 18.94 5.43
C ASP A 81 6.46 18.90 6.95
N ILE A 82 6.57 17.71 7.55
CA ILE A 82 6.63 17.57 9.02
C ILE A 82 7.95 18.11 9.60
N ASP A 83 9.07 17.97 8.87
CA ASP A 83 10.40 18.38 9.35
C ASP A 83 11.09 19.41 8.42
N GLY A 84 10.43 19.86 7.35
CA GLY A 84 11.00 20.79 6.36
C GLY A 84 12.23 20.28 5.60
N LEU A 85 12.62 19.02 5.80
CA LEU A 85 13.78 18.40 5.16
C LEU A 85 13.35 17.71 3.86
N ALA A 86 13.95 18.12 2.74
CA ALA A 86 13.65 17.58 1.41
C ALA A 86 13.76 16.04 1.33
N GLU A 87 14.71 15.45 2.05
CA GLU A 87 14.84 13.99 2.11
C GLU A 87 13.67 13.30 2.84
N SER A 88 13.10 13.95 3.86
CA SER A 88 11.92 13.43 4.57
C SER A 88 10.70 13.42 3.66
N VAL A 89 10.52 14.49 2.88
CA VAL A 89 9.47 14.61 1.86
C VAL A 89 9.58 13.48 0.82
N LEU A 90 10.78 13.26 0.28
CA LEU A 90 11.00 12.21 -0.73
C LEU A 90 10.73 10.81 -0.18
N ARG A 91 11.19 10.51 1.05
CA ARG A 91 10.89 9.23 1.71
C ARG A 91 9.40 9.05 1.94
N HIS A 92 8.68 10.12 2.30
CA HIS A 92 7.24 10.09 2.48
C HIS A 92 6.49 9.79 1.17
N GLN A 93 6.91 10.43 0.07
CA GLN A 93 6.33 10.21 -1.26
C GLN A 93 6.60 8.79 -1.78
N GLU A 94 7.81 8.28 -1.59
CA GLU A 94 8.15 6.91 -1.98
C GLU A 94 7.39 5.88 -1.15
N GLY A 95 7.36 6.08 0.18
CA GLY A 95 6.56 5.29 1.09
C GLY A 95 5.07 5.31 0.73
N PHE A 96 4.55 6.45 0.26
CA PHE A 96 3.18 6.52 -0.24
C PHE A 96 2.96 5.62 -1.45
N ARG A 97 3.80 5.73 -2.48
CA ARG A 97 3.69 4.88 -3.69
C ARG A 97 3.82 3.40 -3.34
N GLN A 98 4.75 3.04 -2.47
CA GLN A 98 5.00 1.66 -2.11
C GLN A 98 3.88 1.09 -1.22
N VAL A 99 3.52 1.77 -0.13
CA VAL A 99 2.52 1.28 0.84
C VAL A 99 1.10 1.41 0.29
N ILE A 100 0.68 2.61 -0.12
CA ILE A 100 -0.68 2.84 -0.61
C ILE A 100 -0.89 2.16 -1.96
N GLY A 101 0.14 2.11 -2.81
CA GLY A 101 0.11 1.35 -4.06
C GLY A 101 -0.10 -0.14 -3.79
N THR A 102 0.63 -0.72 -2.84
CA THR A 102 0.43 -2.13 -2.45
C THR A 102 -1.00 -2.37 -1.96
N ILE A 103 -1.50 -1.55 -1.03
CA ILE A 103 -2.89 -1.66 -0.52
C ILE A 103 -3.91 -1.57 -1.66
N LEU A 104 -3.69 -0.69 -2.63
CA LEU A 104 -4.59 -0.47 -3.76
C LEU A 104 -4.74 -1.70 -4.65
N VAL A 105 -3.66 -2.48 -4.82
CA VAL A 105 -3.62 -3.63 -5.74
C VAL A 105 -3.83 -4.98 -5.06
N LEU A 106 -4.01 -5.01 -3.73
CA LEU A 106 -4.20 -6.25 -2.99
C LEU A 106 -5.38 -7.07 -3.56
N GLN A 107 -5.15 -8.37 -3.75
CA GLN A 107 -6.16 -9.30 -4.26
C GLN A 107 -7.22 -9.69 -3.22
N GLU A 108 -6.88 -9.58 -1.95
CA GLU A 108 -7.77 -9.77 -0.80
C GLU A 108 -7.31 -8.86 0.35
N GLY A 109 -8.20 -8.62 1.31
CA GLY A 109 -7.90 -7.76 2.44
C GLY A 109 -6.87 -8.39 3.38
N LEU A 110 -5.74 -7.72 3.58
CA LEU A 110 -4.71 -8.12 4.54
C LEU A 110 -4.78 -7.26 5.81
N ALA A 111 -4.50 -7.85 6.97
CA ALA A 111 -4.27 -7.08 8.20
C ALA A 111 -3.00 -6.22 8.08
N LEU A 112 -2.90 -5.16 8.89
CA LEU A 112 -1.74 -4.27 8.86
C LEU A 112 -0.42 -5.02 9.08
N CYS A 113 -0.37 -5.98 10.02
CA CYS A 113 0.83 -6.77 10.25
C CYS A 113 1.26 -7.59 9.02
N GLU A 114 0.31 -8.14 8.27
CA GLU A 114 0.58 -8.89 7.03
C GLU A 114 1.07 -7.96 5.91
N ILE A 115 0.52 -6.74 5.81
CA ILE A 115 1.01 -5.73 4.86
C ILE A 115 2.44 -5.34 5.18
N ILE A 116 2.77 -5.10 6.46
CA ILE A 116 4.14 -4.79 6.89
C ILE A 116 5.09 -5.94 6.57
N ALA A 117 4.65 -7.18 6.81
CA ALA A 117 5.45 -8.37 6.51
C ALA A 117 5.66 -8.60 5.00
N LEU A 118 4.68 -8.20 4.18
CA LEU A 118 4.80 -8.19 2.72
C LEU A 118 5.80 -7.12 2.28
N LEU A 119 5.74 -5.92 2.86
CA LEU A 119 6.65 -4.80 2.59
C LEU A 119 8.03 -4.93 3.28
N GLY A 120 8.46 -6.16 3.58
CA GLY A 120 9.66 -6.45 4.40
C GLY A 120 10.99 -5.91 3.84
N ASP A 121 11.00 -5.44 2.59
CA ASP A 121 12.15 -4.75 1.98
C ASP A 121 12.38 -3.35 2.54
N ILE A 122 11.39 -2.77 3.22
CA ILE A 122 11.44 -1.47 3.86
C ILE A 122 11.97 -1.66 5.29
N PRO A 123 13.22 -1.26 5.60
CA PRO A 123 13.72 -1.38 6.96
C PRO A 123 12.88 -0.54 7.93
N PRO A 124 12.39 -1.10 9.06
CA PRO A 124 11.59 -0.35 10.02
C PRO A 124 12.28 0.91 10.56
N ASP A 125 13.61 0.88 10.67
CA ASP A 125 14.43 2.01 11.11
C ASP A 125 14.47 3.17 10.08
N THR A 126 14.12 2.89 8.83
CA THR A 126 14.13 3.89 7.73
C THR A 126 12.75 4.45 7.43
N PHE A 127 11.70 3.67 7.64
CA PHE A 127 10.33 4.09 7.37
C PHE A 127 9.34 3.29 8.21
N ASP A 128 8.63 3.98 9.09
CA ASP A 128 7.61 3.40 9.96
C ASP A 128 6.28 3.32 9.22
N VAL A 129 5.97 2.14 8.65
CA VAL A 129 4.74 1.87 7.90
C VAL A 129 3.48 2.04 8.77
N THR A 130 3.55 1.69 10.06
CA THR A 130 2.42 1.81 10.98
C THR A 130 2.10 3.27 11.20
N ASN A 131 3.08 4.07 11.63
CA ASN A 131 2.90 5.50 11.81
C ASN A 131 2.52 6.19 10.49
N PHE A 132 3.08 5.76 9.36
CA PHE A 132 2.69 6.25 8.05
C PHE A 132 1.21 5.99 7.77
N LEU A 133 0.71 4.77 7.95
CA LEU A 133 -0.69 4.46 7.68
C LEU A 133 -1.66 5.13 8.67
N GLU A 134 -1.24 5.28 9.94
CA GLU A 134 -1.97 6.11 10.91
C GLU A 134 -2.13 7.55 10.40
N GLN A 135 -1.15 8.04 9.64
CA GLN A 135 -1.22 9.38 9.09
C GLN A 135 -2.32 9.55 8.03
N PHE A 136 -2.70 8.47 7.35
CA PHE A 136 -3.72 8.45 6.30
C PHE A 136 -5.10 8.00 6.80
N LEU A 137 -5.33 7.89 8.11
CA LEU A 137 -6.63 7.48 8.70
C LEU A 137 -7.84 8.35 8.30
N SER A 138 -7.63 9.56 7.76
CA SER A 138 -8.73 10.39 7.23
C SER A 138 -9.26 9.91 5.88
N VAL A 139 -8.44 9.16 5.14
CA VAL A 139 -8.74 8.63 3.79
C VAL A 139 -8.73 7.09 3.76
N LEU A 140 -8.09 6.48 4.75
CA LEU A 140 -8.17 5.05 5.05
C LEU A 140 -9.21 4.80 6.13
N THR A 141 -10.09 3.85 5.89
CA THR A 141 -11.05 3.39 6.88
C THR A 141 -10.50 2.10 7.51
N PRO A 142 -10.30 2.05 8.83
CA PRO A 142 -10.07 0.78 9.52
C PRO A 142 -11.25 -0.16 9.23
N GLY A 143 -10.98 -1.45 9.01
CA GLY A 143 -12.03 -2.47 8.91
C GLY A 143 -12.91 -2.57 10.18
N MET A 144 -13.78 -3.58 10.26
CA MET A 144 -14.71 -3.79 11.39
C MET A 144 -14.04 -4.10 12.76
N ILE A 145 -12.73 -3.90 12.89
CA ILE A 145 -11.91 -4.32 14.04
C ILE A 145 -11.58 -3.11 14.91
N THR A 146 -11.44 -3.34 16.22
CA THR A 146 -11.24 -2.28 17.23
C THR A 146 -9.79 -1.82 17.38
N SER A 147 -8.83 -2.53 16.80
CA SER A 147 -7.39 -2.21 16.80
C SER A 147 -6.91 -1.95 15.36
N PHE A 148 -5.99 -1.00 15.18
CA PHE A 148 -5.46 -0.68 13.85
C PHE A 148 -4.49 -1.76 13.35
N GLU A 149 -3.75 -2.40 14.26
CA GLU A 149 -2.81 -3.48 13.96
C GLU A 149 -3.48 -4.72 13.35
N GLU A 150 -4.71 -5.03 13.76
CA GLU A 150 -5.47 -6.15 13.23
C GLU A 150 -6.44 -5.71 12.12
N ALA A 151 -6.60 -4.40 11.90
CA ALA A 151 -7.51 -3.90 10.89
C ALA A 151 -6.96 -4.13 9.48
N THR A 152 -7.83 -4.53 8.57
CA THR A 152 -7.58 -4.42 7.14
C THR A 152 -7.81 -2.96 6.72
N PRO A 153 -6.76 -2.23 6.29
CA PRO A 153 -6.93 -0.87 5.79
C PRO A 153 -7.75 -0.91 4.50
N GLN A 154 -8.84 -0.16 4.48
CA GLN A 154 -9.69 0.03 3.31
C GLN A 154 -9.59 1.48 2.84
N MET A 155 -9.73 1.73 1.56
CA MET A 155 -9.82 3.09 1.02
C MET A 155 -11.18 3.33 0.41
N HIS A 156 -11.72 4.53 0.64
CA HIS A 156 -12.96 4.91 -0.01
C HIS A 156 -12.75 4.99 -1.54
N LYS A 157 -13.75 4.56 -2.32
CA LYS A 157 -13.64 4.50 -3.78
C LYS A 157 -13.21 5.83 -4.40
N SER A 158 -13.74 6.96 -3.95
CA SER A 158 -13.36 8.27 -4.50
C SER A 158 -11.89 8.64 -4.24
N PHE A 159 -11.32 8.23 -3.11
CA PHE A 159 -9.89 8.45 -2.85
C PHE A 159 -9.04 7.57 -3.75
N ARG A 160 -9.44 6.29 -3.91
CA ARG A 160 -8.81 5.36 -4.85
C ARG A 160 -8.83 5.90 -6.28
N ASP A 161 -9.99 6.36 -6.75
CA ASP A 161 -10.16 6.90 -8.10
C ASP A 161 -9.34 8.19 -8.29
N TYR A 162 -9.21 9.01 -7.25
CA TYR A 162 -8.41 10.22 -7.27
C TYR A 162 -6.91 9.93 -7.42
N ILE A 163 -6.33 9.09 -6.57
CA ILE A 163 -4.87 8.83 -6.53
C ILE A 163 -4.33 8.07 -7.75
N ILE A 164 -5.20 7.47 -8.56
CA ILE A 164 -4.83 6.86 -9.85
C ILE A 164 -5.06 7.78 -11.05
N SER A 165 -5.74 8.90 -10.85
CA SER A 165 -6.07 9.86 -11.90
C SER A 165 -5.01 10.95 -12.04
N ASP A 166 -5.00 11.61 -13.20
CA ASP A 166 -4.09 12.73 -13.49
C ASP A 166 -4.41 14.00 -12.66
N HIS A 167 -5.46 13.98 -11.84
CA HIS A 167 -5.79 15.07 -10.90
C HIS A 167 -4.96 15.01 -9.62
N ALA A 168 -4.41 13.83 -9.27
CA ALA A 168 -3.52 13.71 -8.13
C ALA A 168 -2.21 14.47 -8.40
N PRO A 169 -1.58 15.08 -7.37
CA PRO A 169 -0.23 15.60 -7.51
C PRO A 169 0.71 14.47 -7.98
N ALA A 170 1.62 14.78 -8.90
CA ALA A 170 2.48 13.79 -9.54
C ALA A 170 3.26 12.94 -8.53
N GLU A 171 3.65 13.53 -7.40
CA GLU A 171 4.35 12.86 -6.32
C GLU A 171 3.51 11.82 -5.56
N PHE A 172 2.18 11.92 -5.61
CA PHE A 172 1.22 11.01 -4.98
C PHE A 172 0.38 10.23 -5.99
N HIS A 173 0.68 10.35 -7.29
CA HIS A 173 0.03 9.57 -8.33
C HIS A 173 0.53 8.12 -8.25
N ILE A 174 -0.42 7.18 -8.19
CA ILE A 174 -0.16 5.74 -8.20
C ILE A 174 -0.50 5.18 -9.57
N PHE A 175 0.50 4.58 -10.21
CA PHE A 175 0.30 3.78 -11.42
C PHE A 175 -0.03 2.34 -11.01
N PRO A 176 -1.25 1.83 -11.28
CA PRO A 176 -1.65 0.50 -10.83
C PRO A 176 -0.75 -0.62 -11.37
N GLY A 177 -0.30 -0.52 -12.62
CA GLY A 177 0.63 -1.48 -13.22
C GLY A 177 1.94 -1.59 -12.44
N HIS A 178 2.51 -0.43 -12.09
CA HIS A 178 3.73 -0.36 -11.28
C HIS A 178 3.51 -0.89 -9.86
N ALA A 179 2.39 -0.54 -9.22
CA ALA A 179 2.04 -1.06 -7.91
C ALA A 179 1.87 -2.59 -7.91
N HIS A 180 1.25 -3.15 -8.96
CA HIS A 180 1.18 -4.60 -9.17
C HIS A 180 2.59 -5.21 -9.35
N PHE A 181 3.48 -4.56 -10.08
CA PHE A 181 4.86 -5.03 -10.23
C PHE A 181 5.60 -5.10 -8.88
N LEU A 182 5.51 -4.04 -8.06
CA LEU A 182 6.11 -4.01 -6.72
C LEU A 182 5.50 -5.07 -5.80
N ALA A 183 4.17 -5.23 -5.82
CA ALA A 183 3.50 -6.27 -5.03
C ALA A 183 3.93 -7.68 -5.43
N ALA A 184 4.12 -7.95 -6.73
CA ALA A 184 4.63 -9.23 -7.23
C ALA A 184 6.04 -9.51 -6.71
N LYS A 185 6.91 -8.49 -6.73
CA LYS A 185 8.29 -8.57 -6.24
C LYS A 185 8.34 -8.93 -4.76
N SER A 186 7.60 -8.17 -3.93
CA SER A 186 7.51 -8.40 -2.50
C SER A 186 6.93 -9.79 -2.16
N CYS A 187 5.90 -10.24 -2.90
CA CYS A 187 5.40 -11.60 -2.72
C CYS A 187 6.48 -12.65 -3.02
N LEU A 188 7.21 -12.50 -4.13
CA LEU A 188 8.28 -13.43 -4.49
C LEU A 188 9.41 -13.45 -3.45
N GLU A 189 9.76 -12.31 -2.86
CA GLU A 189 10.73 -12.23 -1.77
C GLU A 189 10.28 -13.00 -0.54
N VAL A 190 9.01 -12.84 -0.14
CA VAL A 190 8.43 -13.61 0.95
C VAL A 190 8.55 -15.11 0.67
N VAL A 191 8.21 -15.55 -0.54
CA VAL A 191 8.27 -16.98 -0.88
C VAL A 191 9.69 -17.50 -0.94
N VAL A 192 10.60 -16.82 -1.65
CA VAL A 192 11.99 -17.26 -1.80
C VAL A 192 12.69 -17.36 -0.43
N ASN A 193 12.33 -16.48 0.51
CA ASN A 193 12.91 -16.46 1.86
C ASN A 193 12.16 -17.35 2.88
N ALA A 194 11.02 -17.92 2.53
CA ALA A 194 10.18 -18.71 3.44
C ALA A 194 10.87 -19.94 4.04
N GLY A 195 11.88 -20.49 3.36
CA GLY A 195 12.71 -21.58 3.87
C GLY A 195 13.65 -21.17 5.01
N SER A 196 13.90 -19.87 5.18
CA SER A 196 14.84 -19.34 6.18
C SER A 196 14.14 -18.70 7.38
N GLN A 197 12.99 -18.05 7.17
CA GLN A 197 12.25 -17.38 8.23
C GLN A 197 10.73 -17.51 8.00
N PRO A 198 9.94 -17.80 9.04
CA PRO A 198 8.49 -17.73 8.94
C PRO A 198 8.06 -16.29 8.65
N ASN A 199 7.20 -16.11 7.66
CA ASN A 199 6.62 -14.81 7.30
C ASN A 199 5.10 -14.95 7.25
N ILE A 200 4.39 -14.07 7.96
CA ILE A 200 2.93 -14.12 8.07
C ILE A 200 2.21 -13.78 6.76
N ALA A 201 2.86 -13.07 5.84
CA ALA A 201 2.34 -12.79 4.50
C ALA A 201 2.54 -13.95 3.50
N LEU A 202 3.08 -15.09 3.95
CA LEU A 202 3.42 -16.20 3.05
C LEU A 202 2.22 -16.78 2.31
N GLU A 203 1.11 -17.02 3.00
CA GLU A 203 -0.11 -17.60 2.40
C GLU A 203 -0.62 -16.72 1.25
N TYR A 204 -0.70 -15.41 1.49
CA TYR A 204 -1.05 -14.43 0.46
C TYR A 204 -0.05 -14.45 -0.70
N SER A 205 1.24 -14.40 -0.37
CA SER A 205 2.31 -14.31 -1.35
C SER A 205 2.32 -15.50 -2.29
N VAL A 206 2.15 -16.71 -1.75
CA VAL A 206 2.00 -17.96 -2.50
C VAL A 206 0.80 -17.90 -3.45
N ARG A 207 -0.33 -17.37 -3.00
CA ARG A 207 -1.58 -17.35 -3.77
C ARG A 207 -1.65 -16.27 -4.85
N HIS A 208 -0.93 -15.16 -4.70
CA HIS A 208 -1.23 -13.94 -5.46
C HIS A 208 -0.06 -13.35 -6.26
N TRP A 209 1.20 -13.73 -6.02
CA TRP A 209 2.36 -13.15 -6.73
C TRP A 209 2.19 -13.14 -8.26
N TYR A 210 1.71 -14.24 -8.85
CA TYR A 210 1.57 -14.39 -10.30
C TYR A 210 0.45 -13.53 -10.87
N LYS A 211 -0.63 -13.29 -10.10
CA LYS A 211 -1.71 -12.40 -10.50
C LYS A 211 -1.23 -10.97 -10.55
N HIS A 212 -0.45 -10.56 -9.55
CA HIS A 212 0.16 -9.25 -9.56
C HIS A 212 1.09 -9.07 -10.76
N LEU A 213 1.95 -10.06 -11.04
CA LEU A 213 2.83 -10.01 -12.20
C LEU A 213 2.05 -9.97 -13.52
N GLU A 214 0.98 -10.75 -13.64
CA GLU A 214 0.11 -10.76 -14.82
C GLU A 214 -0.53 -9.38 -15.06
N GLU A 215 -1.08 -8.74 -14.02
CA GLU A 215 -1.68 -7.41 -14.13
C GLU A 215 -0.64 -6.32 -14.44
N ALA A 216 0.56 -6.41 -13.89
CA ALA A 216 1.67 -5.51 -14.24
C ALA A 216 2.04 -5.61 -15.73
N VAL A 217 2.18 -6.84 -16.24
CA VAL A 217 2.49 -7.10 -17.65
C VAL A 217 1.36 -6.62 -18.57
N LYS A 218 0.09 -6.84 -18.20
CA LYS A 218 -1.07 -6.32 -18.95
C LYS A 218 -1.10 -4.79 -19.01
N ALA A 219 -0.67 -4.13 -17.94
CA ALA A 219 -0.56 -2.68 -17.87
C ALA A 219 0.63 -2.11 -18.67
N GLY A 220 1.46 -2.97 -19.27
CA GLY A 220 2.60 -2.57 -20.08
C GLY A 220 3.90 -2.38 -19.29
N GLU A 221 3.95 -2.79 -18.01
CA GLU A 221 5.19 -2.68 -17.24
C GLU A 221 6.23 -3.66 -17.73
N THR A 222 7.43 -3.13 -17.97
CA THR A 222 8.60 -3.90 -18.39
C THR A 222 9.27 -4.52 -17.18
N CYS A 223 9.37 -5.84 -17.17
CA CYS A 223 10.06 -6.58 -16.10
C CYS A 223 11.59 -6.61 -16.29
N ASP A 224 12.23 -5.49 -16.64
CA ASP A 224 13.70 -5.41 -16.76
C ASP A 224 14.38 -5.06 -15.42
N ASP A 225 13.93 -5.73 -14.36
CA ASP A 225 14.50 -5.62 -13.02
C ASP A 225 15.30 -6.91 -12.74
N GLU A 226 16.62 -6.81 -12.66
CA GLU A 226 17.52 -7.94 -12.37
C GLU A 226 17.12 -8.68 -11.07
N ARG A 227 16.66 -7.95 -10.05
CA ARG A 227 16.20 -8.54 -8.79
C ARG A 227 14.94 -9.38 -9.00
N MET A 228 14.01 -8.93 -9.83
CA MET A 228 12.83 -9.73 -10.20
C MET A 228 13.24 -11.06 -10.86
N TRP A 229 14.18 -11.02 -11.80
CA TRP A 229 14.68 -12.23 -12.45
C TRP A 229 15.38 -13.19 -11.49
N ASN A 230 16.19 -12.65 -10.57
CA ASN A 230 16.84 -13.44 -9.53
C ASN A 230 15.82 -14.12 -8.60
N LEU A 231 14.75 -13.42 -8.24
CA LEU A 231 13.65 -13.98 -7.43
C LEU A 231 12.92 -15.10 -8.16
N LEU A 232 12.58 -14.88 -9.43
CA LEU A 232 11.96 -15.90 -10.28
C LEU A 232 12.86 -17.13 -10.45
N GLY A 233 14.18 -16.95 -10.59
CA GLY A 233 15.15 -18.04 -10.56
C GLY A 233 15.23 -18.75 -9.20
N GLY A 234 15.01 -18.03 -8.10
CA GLY A 234 14.93 -18.58 -6.75
C GLY A 234 13.74 -19.50 -6.52
N MET A 235 12.64 -19.32 -7.27
CA MET A 235 11.39 -20.09 -7.12
C MET A 235 11.54 -21.59 -7.36
N VAL A 236 12.60 -22.00 -8.05
CA VAL A 236 12.85 -23.42 -8.37
C VAL A 236 13.86 -24.09 -7.44
N GLN A 237 14.35 -23.36 -6.45
CA GLN A 237 15.17 -23.95 -5.40
C GLN A 237 14.35 -24.95 -4.58
N GLU A 238 14.97 -26.07 -4.23
CA GLU A 238 14.29 -27.18 -3.53
C GLU A 238 13.61 -26.75 -2.22
N ALA A 239 14.25 -25.85 -1.47
CA ALA A 239 13.68 -25.28 -0.25
C ALA A 239 12.37 -24.53 -0.51
N VAL A 240 12.30 -23.78 -1.61
CA VAL A 240 11.12 -23.02 -2.02
C VAL A 240 10.03 -23.97 -2.53
N VAL A 241 10.38 -24.93 -3.40
CA VAL A 241 9.44 -25.97 -3.88
C VAL A 241 8.77 -26.72 -2.73
N ASN A 242 9.49 -26.98 -1.64
CA ASN A 242 8.92 -27.62 -0.44
C ASN A 242 7.91 -26.74 0.31
N VAL A 243 7.99 -25.42 0.19
CA VAL A 243 6.98 -24.48 0.72
C VAL A 243 5.71 -24.59 -0.13
N TRP A 244 5.85 -24.61 -1.45
CA TRP A 244 4.74 -24.77 -2.40
C TRP A 244 4.03 -26.12 -2.32
N ALA A 245 4.80 -27.19 -2.12
CA ALA A 245 4.27 -28.55 -2.05
C ALA A 245 3.29 -28.76 -0.90
N LYS A 246 3.30 -27.88 0.11
CA LYS A 246 2.37 -27.91 1.24
C LYS A 246 1.03 -27.23 0.93
N ASP A 247 1.01 -26.26 0.01
CA ASP A 247 -0.12 -25.34 -0.16
C ASP A 247 -0.93 -25.59 -1.44
N ASP A 248 -0.33 -26.16 -2.49
CA ASP A 248 -0.93 -26.80 -3.69
C ASP A 248 0.01 -26.68 -4.92
N LEU A 249 0.55 -27.81 -5.40
CA LEU A 249 1.47 -27.90 -6.55
C LEU A 249 0.85 -27.43 -7.87
N GLU A 250 -0.47 -27.51 -8.03
CA GLU A 250 -1.17 -27.07 -9.24
C GLU A 250 -1.04 -25.55 -9.42
N ARG A 251 -1.12 -24.79 -8.31
CA ARG A 251 -0.99 -23.33 -8.31
C ARG A 251 0.43 -22.87 -8.63
N LEU A 252 1.45 -23.60 -8.17
CA LEU A 252 2.84 -23.36 -8.55
C LEU A 252 2.99 -23.45 -10.07
N PHE A 253 2.48 -24.52 -10.68
CA PHE A 253 2.62 -24.75 -12.12
C PHE A 253 1.87 -23.68 -12.93
N VAL A 254 0.64 -23.33 -12.53
CA VAL A 254 -0.12 -22.24 -13.17
C VAL A 254 0.60 -20.90 -13.01
N GLY A 255 1.12 -20.60 -11.83
CA GLY A 255 1.85 -19.35 -11.55
C GLY A 255 3.13 -19.24 -12.38
N LEU A 256 3.97 -20.27 -12.37
CA LEU A 256 5.21 -20.32 -13.17
C LEU A 256 4.92 -20.32 -14.67
N ALA A 257 3.91 -21.05 -15.13
CA ALA A 257 3.53 -21.04 -16.53
C ALA A 257 2.99 -19.68 -16.96
N THR A 258 2.15 -19.03 -16.14
CA THR A 258 1.57 -17.71 -16.45
C THR A 258 2.63 -16.61 -16.41
N ALA A 259 3.45 -16.58 -15.36
CA ALA A 259 4.56 -15.65 -15.21
C ALA A 259 5.60 -15.84 -16.31
N GLY A 260 6.01 -17.10 -16.55
CA GLY A 260 6.84 -17.48 -17.68
C GLY A 260 6.23 -16.95 -18.96
N TRP A 261 5.04 -17.38 -19.36
CA TRP A 261 4.39 -16.90 -20.58
C TRP A 261 4.23 -15.38 -20.69
N ALA A 262 3.93 -14.69 -19.59
CA ALA A 262 3.83 -13.24 -19.56
C ALA A 262 5.18 -12.56 -19.85
N LEU A 263 6.26 -13.09 -19.27
CA LEU A 263 7.62 -12.60 -19.47
C LEU A 263 8.20 -12.99 -20.84
N LEU A 264 7.94 -14.22 -21.30
CA LEU A 264 8.34 -14.70 -22.64
C LEU A 264 7.70 -13.85 -23.76
N LYS A 265 6.55 -13.20 -23.51
CA LYS A 265 5.94 -12.25 -24.46
C LYS A 265 6.64 -10.89 -24.50
N GLN A 266 7.33 -10.50 -23.42
CA GLN A 266 8.00 -9.21 -23.31
C GLN A 266 9.49 -9.28 -23.70
N VAL A 267 10.12 -10.45 -23.62
CA VAL A 267 11.57 -10.63 -23.78
C VAL A 267 11.90 -11.28 -25.13
N THR A 268 12.69 -10.59 -25.96
CA THR A 268 13.34 -11.16 -27.17
C THR A 268 14.66 -11.88 -26.87
N ASP A 269 15.09 -11.91 -25.61
CA ASP A 269 16.39 -12.41 -25.18
C ASP A 269 16.40 -13.94 -24.97
N LYS A 270 16.94 -14.63 -25.97
CA LYS A 270 16.95 -16.08 -26.11
C LYS A 270 17.68 -16.81 -24.97
N GLU A 271 18.71 -16.21 -24.37
CA GLU A 271 19.47 -16.87 -23.29
C GLU A 271 18.67 -16.97 -21.99
N ARG A 272 17.91 -15.92 -21.65
CA ARG A 272 17.02 -15.93 -20.48
C ARG A 272 15.86 -16.90 -20.65
N MET A 273 15.37 -17.04 -21.89
CA MET A 273 14.32 -18.02 -22.26
C MET A 273 14.80 -19.47 -22.09
N GLU A 274 16.04 -19.77 -22.50
CA GLU A 274 16.63 -21.10 -22.35
C GLU A 274 16.86 -21.46 -20.88
N SER A 275 17.21 -20.48 -20.04
CA SER A 275 17.34 -20.67 -18.59
C SER A 275 16.01 -21.05 -17.93
N VAL A 276 14.92 -20.28 -18.17
CA VAL A 276 13.58 -20.58 -17.61
C VAL A 276 13.05 -21.92 -18.13
N SER A 277 13.25 -22.23 -19.41
CA SER A 277 12.85 -23.51 -19.98
C SER A 277 13.61 -24.68 -19.35
N SER A 278 14.93 -24.57 -19.17
CA SER A 278 15.74 -25.62 -18.53
C SER A 278 15.25 -25.89 -17.11
N ILE A 279 15.01 -24.82 -16.36
CA ILE A 279 14.51 -24.84 -14.99
C ILE A 279 13.18 -25.61 -14.89
N LEU A 280 12.18 -25.27 -15.72
CA LEU A 280 10.86 -25.93 -15.72
C LEU A 280 10.95 -27.41 -16.13
N THR A 281 11.86 -27.73 -17.03
CA THR A 281 12.07 -29.11 -17.50
C THR A 281 12.70 -29.98 -16.41
N GLU A 282 13.64 -29.44 -15.63
CA GLU A 282 14.25 -30.13 -14.49
C GLU A 282 13.26 -30.35 -13.34
N THR A 283 12.37 -29.39 -13.07
CA THR A 283 11.35 -29.55 -12.01
C THR A 283 10.36 -30.67 -12.34
N LYS A 284 9.96 -30.79 -13.62
CA LYS A 284 9.10 -31.89 -14.13
C LYS A 284 9.76 -33.27 -13.97
N VAL A 285 11.09 -33.36 -14.10
CA VAL A 285 11.85 -34.61 -13.94
C VAL A 285 11.96 -35.03 -12.48
N ARG A 286 11.99 -34.08 -11.53
CA ARG A 286 12.05 -34.38 -10.09
C ARG A 286 10.68 -34.72 -9.47
N GLY A 287 9.60 -34.08 -9.91
CA GLY A 287 8.23 -34.38 -9.44
C GLY A 287 7.61 -35.66 -10.00
N GLY A 288 8.29 -36.35 -10.93
CA GLY A 288 7.79 -37.53 -11.63
C GLY A 288 8.38 -38.87 -11.18
N ARG A 289 9.09 -38.94 -10.05
CA ARG A 289 9.51 -40.23 -9.48
C ARG A 289 8.54 -40.67 -8.38
N PRO A 290 7.84 -41.81 -8.55
CA PRO A 290 7.07 -42.43 -7.48
C PRO A 290 7.95 -42.92 -6.33
#